data_AF-A0A835EVT8-F1
#
_entry.id   AF-A0A835EVT8-F1
#
_cell.length_a   1.000
_cell.length_b   1.000
_cell.length_c   1.000
_cell.angle_alpha   90.00
_cell.angle_beta   90.00
_cell.angle_gamma   90.00
#
_symmetry.space_group_name_H-M   'P 1'
#
loop_
_entity.id
_entity.type
_entity.pdbx_description
1 polymer ?
#
loop_
_entity_poly.entity_id
_entity_poly.type
_entity_poly.pdbx_seq_one_letter_code
_entity_poly.pdbx_strand_id
1 'polypeptide(L)'
;MTCVFWQSDVKHVRLTVRGASQKKIQDAIHFDLVPAGIVDYHRYSKGPDGSSFTVEVGGRVDVGRLHECLKKLASNVKIEAVVPEDLKAKMAKQEQDLSNMKKRKDELKSKLVRAGEENYRLQAKLRSVEEENKKLHKKIKDRGSNSKMLGTGQLEGHVGYRQTHISIHELEVDAKAKLKISQDGHRRIK
;
A
#
# COMPACT_ATOMS: atom_id res chain seq x y z
N MET A 1 23.30 30.52 21.04
CA MET A 1 22.40 29.97 20.00
C MET A 1 21.07 30.71 20.07
N THR A 2 20.88 31.72 19.24
CA THR A 2 19.62 32.47 19.11
C THR A 2 18.68 31.69 18.21
N CYS A 3 17.65 31.07 18.77
CA CYS A 3 16.60 30.40 18.01
C CYS A 3 15.72 31.48 17.37
N VAL A 4 15.87 31.69 16.07
CA VAL A 4 15.07 32.64 15.29
C VAL A 4 13.69 32.02 15.09
N PHE A 5 12.76 32.28 16.01
CA PHE A 5 11.36 31.93 15.82
C PHE A 5 10.76 32.91 14.81
N TRP A 6 10.69 32.50 13.54
CA TRP A 6 10.09 33.29 12.45
C TRP A 6 8.69 33.78 12.82
N GLN A 7 8.47 35.09 12.71
CA GLN A 7 7.33 35.83 13.28
C GLN A 7 6.02 35.71 12.48
N SER A 8 5.95 34.82 11.47
CA SER A 8 4.81 34.75 10.54
C SER A 8 4.28 33.35 10.20
N ASP A 9 4.89 32.28 10.72
CA ASP A 9 4.44 30.92 10.42
C ASP A 9 3.30 30.49 11.34
N VAL A 10 2.33 29.75 10.80
CA VAL A 10 1.29 29.10 11.58
C VAL A 10 1.93 27.98 12.42
N LYS A 11 1.73 28.05 13.73
CA LYS A 11 2.34 27.15 14.70
C LYS A 11 1.29 26.67 15.70
N HIS A 12 1.47 25.44 16.14
CA HIS A 12 0.83 24.90 17.31
C HIS A 12 1.82 24.94 18.49
N VAL A 13 1.47 25.66 19.55
CA VAL A 13 2.30 25.84 20.74
C VAL A 13 1.61 25.14 21.90
N ARG A 14 2.35 24.29 22.61
CA ARG A 14 1.91 23.67 23.86
C ARG A 14 2.76 24.19 25.02
N LEU A 15 2.09 24.73 26.03
CA LEU A 15 2.69 25.31 27.21
C LEU A 15 2.08 24.69 28.46
N THR A 16 2.85 24.64 29.53
CA THR A 16 2.37 24.32 30.87
C THR A 16 2.55 25.54 31.76
N VAL A 17 1.44 26.01 32.33
CA VAL A 17 1.34 27.24 33.12
C VAL A 17 0.99 26.86 34.56
N ARG A 18 1.73 27.38 35.54
CA ARG A 18 1.51 27.14 36.97
C ARG A 18 1.34 28.45 37.73
N GLY A 19 0.44 28.46 38.70
CA GLY A 19 0.20 29.63 39.57
C GLY A 19 -0.78 30.65 38.99
N ALA A 20 -1.53 30.30 37.95
CA ALA A 20 -2.63 31.10 37.41
C ALA A 20 -3.89 30.23 37.25
N SER A 21 -5.08 30.83 37.41
CA SER A 21 -6.34 30.14 37.17
C SER A 21 -6.63 30.05 35.67
N GLN A 22 -7.30 28.99 35.24
CA GLN A 22 -7.68 28.80 33.83
C GLN A 22 -8.41 30.02 33.25
N LYS A 23 -9.32 30.64 34.01
CA LYS A 23 -10.06 31.84 33.58
C LYS A 23 -9.13 33.02 33.29
N LYS A 24 -8.15 33.30 34.16
CA LYS A 24 -7.19 34.39 33.93
C LYS A 24 -6.33 34.16 32.70
N ILE A 25 -5.95 32.90 32.45
CA ILE A 25 -5.16 32.50 31.28
C ILE A 25 -6.02 32.63 30.01
N GLN A 26 -7.29 32.23 30.08
CA GLN A 26 -8.27 32.40 29.00
C GLN A 26 -8.48 33.85 28.63
N ASP A 27 -8.77 34.69 29.62
CA ASP A 27 -9.01 36.11 29.41
C ASP A 27 -7.78 36.76 28.77
N ALA A 28 -6.57 36.49 29.26
CA ALA A 28 -5.35 37.06 28.69
C ALA A 28 -5.13 36.67 27.22
N ILE A 29 -5.35 35.40 26.86
CA ILE A 29 -5.20 34.96 25.47
C ILE A 29 -6.33 35.55 24.60
N HIS A 30 -7.55 35.61 25.11
CA HIS A 30 -8.71 36.11 24.37
C HIS A 30 -8.74 37.63 24.20
N PHE A 31 -8.14 38.39 25.13
CA PHE A 31 -8.07 39.86 25.04
C PHE A 31 -6.78 40.35 24.39
N ASP A 32 -5.64 39.71 24.61
CA ASP A 32 -4.36 40.21 24.09
C ASP A 32 -3.97 39.61 22.73
N LEU A 33 -4.42 38.39 22.40
CA LEU A 33 -3.91 37.62 21.25
C LEU A 33 -4.98 37.28 20.21
N VAL A 34 -6.20 36.95 20.62
CA VAL A 34 -7.31 36.67 19.69
C VAL A 34 -7.72 37.90 18.85
N PRO A 35 -7.84 39.13 19.38
CA PRO A 35 -8.28 40.29 18.60
C PRO A 35 -7.25 40.74 17.56
N ALA A 36 -6.00 40.32 17.73
CA ALA A 36 -4.92 40.58 16.78
C ALA A 36 -4.93 39.61 15.57
N GLY A 37 -5.86 38.65 15.51
CA GLY A 37 -5.91 37.63 14.45
C GLY A 37 -4.74 36.63 14.52
N ILE A 38 -4.11 36.51 15.69
CA ILE A 38 -2.87 35.76 15.92
C ILE A 38 -3.17 34.31 16.36
N VAL A 39 -4.33 34.07 16.97
CA VAL A 39 -4.73 32.78 17.54
C VAL A 39 -6.03 32.31 16.90
N ASP A 40 -5.98 31.18 16.20
CA ASP A 40 -7.13 30.55 15.54
C ASP A 40 -7.90 29.65 16.52
N TYR A 41 -7.19 29.00 17.45
CA TYR A 41 -7.82 28.21 18.50
C TYR A 41 -6.92 28.10 19.73
N HIS A 42 -7.56 27.87 20.88
CA HIS A 42 -6.86 27.54 22.11
C HIS A 42 -7.64 26.49 22.91
N ARG A 43 -6.92 25.59 23.58
CA ARG A 43 -7.47 24.54 24.42
C ARG A 43 -6.74 24.53 25.75
N TYR A 44 -7.50 24.28 26.82
CA TYR A 44 -6.97 24.18 28.18
C TYR A 44 -7.31 22.82 28.73
N SER A 45 -6.31 22.16 29.31
CA SER A 45 -6.48 20.95 30.08
C SER A 45 -5.81 21.11 31.44
N LYS A 46 -6.41 20.52 32.47
CA LYS A 46 -5.81 20.49 33.80
C LYS A 46 -4.65 19.50 33.77
N GLY A 47 -3.49 19.92 34.26
CA GLY A 47 -2.32 19.07 34.36
C GLY A 47 -2.53 17.93 35.37
N PRO A 48 -1.72 16.85 35.28
CA PRO A 48 -1.84 15.68 36.15
C PRO A 48 -1.70 16.03 37.63
N ASP A 49 -0.90 17.05 37.94
CA ASP A 49 -0.63 17.51 39.30
C ASP A 49 -1.75 18.39 39.89
N GLY A 50 -2.80 18.67 39.11
CA GLY A 50 -3.94 19.50 39.48
C GLY A 50 -3.66 20.99 39.75
N SER A 51 -2.38 21.37 39.87
CA SER A 51 -1.90 22.73 40.15
C SER A 51 -1.31 23.45 38.94
N SER A 52 -1.20 22.75 37.81
CA SER A 52 -0.73 23.24 36.53
C SER A 52 -1.83 23.11 35.47
N PHE A 53 -1.77 23.96 34.45
CA PHE A 53 -2.65 23.92 33.28
C PHE A 53 -1.83 23.78 32.02
N THR A 54 -2.20 22.85 31.16
CA THR A 54 -1.65 22.75 29.81
C THR A 54 -2.49 23.61 28.88
N VAL A 55 -1.83 24.52 28.19
CA VAL A 55 -2.40 25.46 27.23
C VAL A 55 -1.89 25.10 25.85
N GLU A 56 -2.80 24.71 24.98
CA GLU A 56 -2.53 24.47 23.57
C GLU A 56 -3.07 25.65 22.77
N VAL A 57 -2.23 26.30 21.97
CA VAL A 57 -2.59 27.46 21.14
C VAL A 57 -2.20 27.15 19.71
N GLY A 58 -3.10 27.40 18.75
CA GLY A 58 -2.81 27.28 17.31
C GLY A 58 -3.06 28.60 16.59
N GLY A 59 -2.26 28.89 15.56
CA GLY A 59 -2.42 30.07 14.70
C GLY A 59 -1.07 30.71 14.34
N ARG A 60 -1.09 31.95 13.82
CA ARG A 60 0.11 32.76 13.59
C ARG A 60 0.66 33.36 14.87
N VAL A 61 1.03 32.51 15.82
CA VAL A 61 1.41 32.91 17.18
C VAL A 61 2.90 33.26 17.27
N ASP A 62 3.19 34.49 17.73
CA ASP A 62 4.52 34.84 18.22
C ASP A 62 4.73 34.22 19.61
N VAL A 63 5.59 33.19 19.66
CA VAL A 63 5.91 32.44 20.88
C VAL A 63 6.50 33.35 21.96
N GLY A 64 7.25 34.39 21.58
CA GLY A 64 7.83 35.35 22.51
C GLY A 64 6.75 36.19 23.19
N ARG A 65 5.82 36.76 22.41
CA ARG A 65 4.68 37.53 22.94
C ARG A 65 3.77 36.67 23.82
N LEU A 66 3.46 35.45 23.39
CA LEU A 66 2.64 34.52 24.18
C LEU A 66 3.30 34.18 25.52
N HIS A 67 4.61 33.91 25.51
CA HIS A 67 5.35 33.64 26.74
C HIS A 67 5.38 34.86 27.68
N GLU A 68 5.61 36.07 27.14
CA GLU A 68 5.62 37.30 27.95
C GLU A 68 4.25 37.61 28.57
N CYS A 69 3.16 37.48 27.80
CA CYS A 69 1.79 37.65 28.28
C CYS A 69 1.49 36.70 29.47
N LEU A 70 1.82 35.41 29.31
CA LEU A 70 1.57 34.43 30.35
C LEU A 70 2.49 34.60 31.57
N LYS A 71 3.74 35.05 31.38
CA LYS A 71 4.68 35.31 32.47
C LYS A 71 4.22 36.45 33.40
N LYS A 72 3.41 37.40 32.91
CA LYS A 72 2.82 38.46 33.75
C LYS A 72 1.76 37.93 34.72
N LEU A 73 1.17 36.77 34.42
CA LEU A 73 0.00 36.23 35.12
C LEU A 73 0.32 35.00 35.96
N ALA A 74 1.35 34.25 35.58
CA ALA A 74 1.70 32.98 36.15
C ALA A 74 3.08 33.03 36.81
N SER A 75 3.24 32.26 37.89
CA SER A 75 4.51 32.14 38.60
C SER A 75 5.55 31.36 37.79
N ASN A 76 5.09 30.43 36.95
CA ASN A 76 5.95 29.63 36.07
C ASN A 76 5.23 29.28 34.76
N VAL A 77 5.94 29.45 33.65
CA VAL A 77 5.47 29.11 32.29
C VAL A 77 6.56 28.27 31.63
N LYS A 78 6.23 27.05 31.24
CA LYS A 78 7.12 26.14 30.53
C LYS A 78 6.58 25.91 29.12
N ILE A 79 7.36 26.25 28.10
CA ILE A 79 7.07 25.85 26.71
C ILE A 79 7.43 24.37 26.59
N GLU A 80 6.46 23.52 26.29
CA GLU A 80 6.69 22.09 26.09
C GLU A 80 7.01 21.77 24.64
N ALA A 81 6.25 22.36 23.72
CA ALA A 81 6.38 22.08 22.30
C ALA A 81 5.99 23.30 21.47
N VAL A 82 6.71 23.48 20.36
CA VAL A 82 6.32 24.36 19.28
C VAL A 82 6.40 23.55 18.00
N VAL A 83 5.24 23.31 17.39
CA VAL A 83 5.10 22.48 16.18
C VAL A 83 4.57 23.36 15.06
N PRO A 84 5.38 23.66 14.02
CA PRO A 84 4.89 24.28 12.80
C PRO A 84 3.74 23.45 12.19
N GLU A 85 2.69 24.12 11.72
CA GLU A 85 1.53 23.48 11.10
C GLU A 85 1.94 22.57 9.92
N ASP A 86 2.91 23.03 9.12
CA ASP A 86 3.47 22.29 7.98
C ASP A 86 4.07 20.94 8.37
N LEU A 87 4.72 20.87 9.54
CA LEU A 87 5.29 19.63 10.05
C LEU A 87 4.19 18.69 10.54
N LYS A 88 3.15 19.22 11.18
CA LYS A 88 1.97 18.44 11.59
C LYS A 88 1.26 17.83 10.37
N ALA A 89 1.07 18.61 9.31
CA ALA A 89 0.49 18.13 8.06
C ALA A 89 1.35 17.04 7.39
N LYS A 90 2.69 17.22 7.37
CA LYS A 90 3.62 16.21 6.84
C LYS A 90 3.58 14.91 7.64
N MET A 91 3.55 14.98 8.98
CA MET A 91 3.43 13.79 9.83
C MET A 91 2.12 13.04 9.58
N ALA A 92 0.98 13.75 9.52
CA ALA A 92 -0.31 13.14 9.24
C ALA A 92 -0.34 12.45 7.86
N LYS A 93 0.25 13.09 6.85
CA LYS A 93 0.39 12.49 5.51
C LYS A 93 1.26 11.24 5.54
N GLN A 94 2.40 11.29 6.24
CA GLN A 94 3.29 10.13 6.40
C GLN A 94 2.60 8.97 7.14
N GLU A 95 1.82 9.24 8.19
CA GLU A 95 1.05 8.22 8.90
C GLU A 95 0.00 7.57 7.98
N GLN A 96 -0.71 8.38 7.18
CA GLN A 96 -1.67 7.89 6.21
C GLN A 96 -1.00 7.00 5.14
N ASP A 97 0.14 7.43 4.61
CA ASP A 97 0.91 6.66 3.63
C ASP A 97 1.41 5.34 4.22
N LEU A 98 1.89 5.33 5.47
CA LEU A 98 2.29 4.10 6.17
C LEU A 98 1.11 3.13 6.36
N SER A 99 -0.07 3.65 6.69
CA SER A 99 -1.30 2.84 6.81
C SER A 99 -1.69 2.20 5.47
N ASN A 100 -1.64 2.99 4.39
CA ASN A 100 -1.93 2.50 3.04
C ASN A 100 -0.91 1.45 2.59
N MET A 101 0.38 1.65 2.87
CA MET A 101 1.43 0.69 2.55
C MET A 101 1.30 -0.61 3.33
N LYS A 102 0.89 -0.57 4.60
CA LYS A 102 0.56 -1.77 5.39
C LYS A 102 -0.57 -2.57 4.74
N LYS A 103 -1.68 -1.92 4.37
CA LYS A 103 -2.81 -2.57 3.69
C LYS A 103 -2.37 -3.25 2.38
N ARG A 104 -1.61 -2.54 1.55
CA ARG A 104 -1.07 -3.09 0.29
C ARG A 104 -0.13 -4.28 0.53
N LYS A 105 0.73 -4.22 1.54
CA LYS A 105 1.60 -5.33 1.92
C LYS A 105 0.78 -6.56 2.30
N ASP A 106 -0.26 -6.40 3.10
CA ASP A 106 -1.11 -7.51 3.54
C ASP A 106 -1.91 -8.10 2.36
N GLU A 107 -2.46 -7.25 1.48
CA GLU A 107 -3.12 -7.70 0.24
C GLU A 107 -2.19 -8.51 -0.67
N LEU A 108 -0.97 -8.03 -0.88
CA LEU A 108 0.04 -8.74 -1.67
C LEU A 108 0.45 -10.06 -1.02
N LYS A 109 0.58 -10.09 0.32
CA LYS A 109 0.86 -11.32 1.07
C LYS A 109 -0.27 -12.34 0.87
N SER A 110 -1.53 -11.94 0.94
CA SER A 110 -2.68 -12.83 0.68
C SER A 110 -2.75 -13.31 -0.78
N LYS A 111 -2.33 -12.48 -1.75
CA LYS A 111 -2.23 -12.91 -3.16
C LYS A 111 -1.11 -13.93 -3.35
N LEU A 112 0.04 -13.73 -2.70
CA LEU A 112 1.18 -14.64 -2.77
C LEU A 112 0.83 -16.03 -2.22
N VAL A 113 0.12 -16.08 -1.08
CA VAL A 113 -0.34 -17.35 -0.50
C VAL A 113 -1.28 -18.09 -1.46
N ARG A 114 -2.29 -17.41 -1.99
CA ARG A 114 -3.23 -18.00 -2.96
C ARG A 114 -2.54 -18.52 -4.22
N ALA A 115 -1.61 -17.75 -4.76
CA ALA A 115 -0.81 -18.17 -5.92
C ALA A 115 0.05 -19.40 -5.60
N GLY A 116 0.61 -19.48 -4.38
CA GLY A 116 1.36 -20.65 -3.92
C GLY A 116 0.49 -21.91 -3.82
N GLU A 117 -0.71 -21.80 -3.26
CA GLU A 117 -1.68 -22.90 -3.17
C GLU A 117 -2.13 -23.38 -4.55
N GLU A 118 -2.41 -22.46 -5.46
CA GLU A 118 -2.79 -22.78 -6.84
C GLU A 118 -1.65 -23.49 -7.59
N ASN A 119 -0.42 -23.02 -7.42
CA ASN A 119 0.75 -23.63 -8.04
C ASN A 119 0.97 -25.06 -7.53
N TYR A 120 0.82 -25.29 -6.21
CA TYR A 120 0.87 -26.64 -5.63
C TYR A 120 -0.23 -27.56 -6.23
N ARG A 121 -1.45 -27.05 -6.35
CA ARG A 121 -2.58 -27.79 -6.94
C ARG A 121 -2.33 -28.14 -8.41
N LEU A 122 -1.80 -27.21 -9.20
CA LEU A 122 -1.46 -27.43 -10.60
C LEU A 122 -0.32 -28.44 -10.75
N GLN A 123 0.70 -28.36 -9.90
CA GLN A 123 1.80 -29.33 -9.90
C GLN A 123 1.33 -30.75 -9.57
N ALA A 124 0.38 -30.90 -8.65
CA ALA A 124 -0.24 -32.20 -8.36
C ALA A 124 -1.04 -32.75 -9.55
N LYS A 125 -1.82 -31.91 -10.23
CA LYS A 125 -2.54 -32.30 -11.45
C LYS A 125 -1.59 -32.69 -12.58
N LEU A 126 -0.50 -31.95 -12.76
CA LEU A 126 0.50 -32.26 -13.79
C LEU A 126 1.08 -33.66 -13.59
N ARG A 127 1.48 -34.00 -12.35
CA ARG A 127 1.97 -35.34 -12.01
C ARG A 127 0.96 -36.44 -12.30
N SER A 128 -0.31 -36.23 -11.93
CA SER A 128 -1.38 -37.20 -12.22
C SER A 128 -1.54 -37.45 -13.71
N VAL A 129 -1.52 -36.38 -14.52
CA VAL A 129 -1.63 -36.49 -15.99
C VAL A 129 -0.40 -37.17 -16.60
N GLU A 130 0.80 -36.89 -16.09
CA GLU A 130 2.03 -37.58 -16.52
C GLU A 130 1.98 -39.09 -16.23
N GLU A 131 1.49 -39.48 -15.06
CA GLU A 131 1.32 -40.90 -14.71
C GLU A 131 0.28 -41.60 -15.60
N GLU A 132 -0.86 -40.94 -15.87
CA GLU A 132 -1.87 -41.44 -16.79
C GLU A 132 -1.33 -41.60 -18.22
N ASN A 133 -0.60 -40.59 -18.72
CA ASN A 133 0.04 -40.65 -20.03
C ASN A 133 1.05 -41.80 -20.11
N LYS A 134 1.87 -42.01 -19.08
CA LYS A 134 2.82 -43.13 -19.03
C LYS A 134 2.08 -44.48 -19.08
N LYS A 135 0.95 -44.60 -18.38
CA LYS A 135 0.11 -45.81 -18.37
C LYS A 135 -0.53 -46.06 -19.73
N LEU A 136 -1.02 -45.02 -20.39
CA LEU A 136 -1.59 -45.10 -21.75
C LEU A 136 -0.52 -45.48 -22.78
N HIS A 137 0.66 -44.85 -22.76
CA HIS A 137 1.78 -45.23 -23.62
C HIS A 137 2.18 -46.69 -23.46
N LYS A 138 2.20 -47.20 -22.22
CA LYS A 138 2.45 -48.64 -21.97
C LYS A 138 1.36 -49.51 -22.60
N LYS A 139 0.09 -49.20 -22.39
CA LYS A 139 -1.03 -49.94 -23.01
C LYS A 139 -0.98 -49.93 -24.55
N ILE A 140 -0.62 -48.80 -25.15
CA ILE A 140 -0.46 -48.68 -26.61
C ILE A 140 0.69 -49.58 -27.09
N LYS A 141 1.83 -49.56 -26.38
CA LYS A 141 2.98 -50.43 -26.70
C LYS A 141 2.62 -51.92 -26.59
N ASP A 142 1.92 -52.31 -25.53
CA ASP A 142 1.53 -53.70 -25.29
C ASP A 142 0.51 -54.17 -26.33
N ARG A 143 -0.49 -53.33 -26.70
CA ARG A 143 -1.43 -53.63 -27.78
C ARG A 143 -0.77 -53.73 -29.15
N GLY A 144 0.16 -52.82 -29.48
CA GLY A 144 0.92 -52.86 -30.73
C GLY A 144 1.83 -54.09 -30.84
N SER A 145 2.30 -54.62 -29.71
CA SER A 145 3.11 -55.85 -29.67
C SER A 145 2.24 -57.11 -29.80
N ASN A 146 1.06 -57.13 -29.17
CA ASN A 146 0.10 -58.24 -29.33
C ASN A 146 -0.49 -58.32 -30.74
N SER A 147 -0.70 -57.17 -31.41
CA SER A 147 -1.13 -57.13 -32.81
C SER A 147 -0.09 -57.70 -33.78
N LYS A 148 1.21 -57.60 -33.48
CA LYS A 148 2.29 -58.18 -34.31
C LYS A 148 2.42 -59.71 -34.16
N MET A 149 1.95 -60.30 -33.05
CA MET A 149 1.97 -61.75 -32.85
C MET A 149 0.76 -62.49 -33.45
N LEU A 150 -0.30 -61.79 -33.84
CA LEU A 150 -1.54 -62.37 -34.40
C LEU A 150 -1.63 -62.26 -35.93
N GLY A 151 -0.55 -61.86 -36.60
CA GLY A 151 -0.54 -61.50 -38.02
C GLY A 151 0.14 -62.51 -38.96
N THR A 152 -0.29 -63.76 -38.95
CA THR A 152 -0.22 -64.64 -40.14
C THR A 152 -1.58 -65.33 -40.29
N GLY A 153 -2.57 -64.56 -40.69
CA GLY A 153 -3.95 -65.00 -40.87
C GLY A 153 -4.71 -63.98 -41.70
N GLN A 154 -4.69 -64.20 -43.01
CA GLN A 154 -5.46 -63.53 -44.04
C GLN A 154 -6.92 -63.30 -43.61
N LEU A 155 -7.40 -62.05 -43.63
CA LEU A 155 -8.78 -61.69 -43.94
C LEU A 155 -8.93 -60.16 -44.09
N GLU A 156 -9.54 -59.80 -45.22
CA GLU A 156 -9.96 -58.47 -45.62
C GLU A 156 -10.80 -57.79 -44.54
N GLY A 157 -10.56 -56.50 -44.33
CA GLY A 157 -11.27 -55.72 -43.32
C GLY A 157 -10.87 -54.26 -43.37
N HIS A 158 -11.29 -53.57 -44.43
CA HIS A 158 -11.28 -52.12 -44.52
C HIS A 158 -12.02 -51.53 -43.31
N VAL A 159 -11.29 -50.94 -42.35
CA VAL A 159 -11.86 -49.97 -41.40
C VAL A 159 -10.91 -48.78 -41.35
N GLY A 160 -11.31 -47.73 -42.06
CA GLY A 160 -10.58 -46.48 -42.17
C GLY A 160 -10.44 -45.79 -40.82
N TYR A 161 -9.19 -45.55 -40.42
CA TYR A 161 -8.87 -44.51 -39.45
C TYR A 161 -8.10 -43.43 -40.21
N ARG A 162 -8.78 -42.34 -40.56
CA ARG A 162 -8.11 -41.12 -41.01
C ARG A 162 -7.35 -40.55 -39.82
N GLN A 163 -6.05 -40.81 -39.77
CA GLN A 163 -5.15 -40.22 -38.79
C GLN A 163 -4.64 -38.90 -39.37
N THR A 164 -5.28 -37.78 -39.03
CA THR A 164 -4.77 -36.45 -39.37
C THR A 164 -3.60 -36.13 -38.43
N HIS A 165 -2.39 -36.52 -38.85
CA HIS A 165 -1.16 -36.00 -38.26
C HIS A 165 -0.97 -34.56 -38.75
N ILE A 166 -1.44 -33.59 -37.95
CA ILE A 166 -0.98 -32.21 -38.11
C ILE A 166 0.41 -32.17 -37.47
N SER A 167 1.45 -32.07 -38.28
CA SER A 167 2.82 -31.89 -37.80
C SER A 167 2.90 -30.55 -37.06
N ILE A 168 3.53 -30.53 -35.88
CA ILE A 168 3.79 -29.30 -35.08
C ILE A 168 4.40 -28.20 -35.96
N HIS A 169 5.15 -28.58 -36.99
CA HIS A 169 5.74 -27.66 -37.95
C HIS A 169 4.72 -26.85 -38.77
N GLU A 170 3.57 -27.42 -39.13
CA GLU A 170 2.51 -26.71 -39.87
C GLU A 170 1.81 -25.66 -39.00
N LEU A 171 1.60 -25.97 -37.70
CA LEU A 171 1.04 -25.00 -36.73
C LEU A 171 2.02 -23.86 -36.43
N GLU A 172 3.32 -24.14 -36.39
CA GLU A 172 4.35 -23.10 -36.24
C GLU A 172 4.44 -22.17 -37.45
N VAL A 173 4.28 -22.70 -38.67
CA VAL A 173 4.27 -21.88 -39.90
C VAL A 173 3.03 -21.00 -39.95
N ASP A 174 1.85 -21.52 -39.60
CA ASP A 174 0.60 -20.74 -39.59
C ASP A 174 0.61 -19.65 -38.49
N ALA A 175 1.17 -19.97 -37.30
CA ALA A 175 1.36 -18.99 -36.23
C ALA A 175 2.38 -17.88 -36.62
N LYS A 176 3.50 -18.23 -37.27
CA LYS A 176 4.49 -17.25 -37.75
C LYS A 176 3.97 -16.40 -38.91
N ALA A 177 3.14 -16.96 -39.79
CA ALA A 177 2.47 -16.21 -40.86
C ALA A 177 1.50 -15.17 -40.30
N LYS A 178 0.68 -15.56 -39.30
CA LYS A 178 -0.27 -14.64 -38.63
C LYS A 178 0.43 -13.54 -37.84
N LEU A 179 1.59 -13.81 -37.24
CA LEU A 179 2.39 -12.79 -36.54
C LEU A 179 3.07 -11.80 -37.50
N LYS A 180 3.50 -12.23 -38.69
CA LYS A 180 4.08 -11.33 -39.70
C LYS A 180 3.05 -10.34 -40.29
N ILE A 181 1.80 -10.77 -40.47
CA ILE A 181 0.72 -9.89 -40.98
C ILE A 181 0.37 -8.80 -39.94
N SER A 182 0.50 -9.10 -38.64
CA SER A 182 0.23 -8.13 -37.57
C SER A 182 1.29 -7.02 -37.48
N GLN A 183 2.55 -7.31 -37.84
CA GLN A 183 3.64 -6.32 -37.80
C GLN A 183 3.67 -5.37 -39.00
N ASP A 184 3.24 -5.80 -40.19
CA ASP A 184 3.18 -4.95 -41.38
C ASP A 184 1.88 -4.12 -41.49
N GLY A 185 0.83 -4.45 -40.73
CA GLY A 185 -0.42 -3.68 -40.69
C GLY A 185 -0.35 -2.37 -39.88
N HIS A 186 0.66 -2.20 -39.02
CA HIS A 186 0.77 -1.03 -38.13
C HIS A 186 1.62 0.14 -38.68
N ARG A 187 2.21 0.01 -39.87
CA ARG A 187 3.03 1.09 -40.48
C ARG A 187 2.32 1.93 -41.56
N ARG A 188 1.03 1.74 -41.79
CA ARG A 188 0.24 2.54 -42.74
C ARG A 188 -1.00 3.16 -42.08
N ILE A 189 -0.78 3.97 -41.06
CA ILE A 189 -1.69 5.07 -40.73
C ILE A 189 -0.80 6.29 -40.47
N LYS A 190 -0.64 7.11 -41.52
CA LYS A 190 -0.22 8.50 -41.45
C LYS A 190 -1.18 9.29 -42.33
#